data_AF-A0A845QUK3-F1
#
_entry.id   AF-A0A845QUK3-F1
#
_cell.length_a   1.000
_cell.length_b   1.000
_cell.length_c   1.000
_cell.angle_alpha   90.00
_cell.angle_beta   90.00
_cell.angle_gamma   90.00
#
_symmetry.space_group_name_H-M   'P 1'
#
loop_
_entity.id
_entity.type
_entity.pdbx_description
1 polymer ?
#
loop_
_entity_poly.entity_id
_entity_poly.type
_entity_poly.pdbx_seq_one_letter_code
_entity_poly.pdbx_strand_id
1 'polypeptide(L)'
;MKIENSINSPDRLILKRIILMIVNIITIIVIGILFDRVLESIIFIISYEPIRSYAGGYDAGNNLNCYIFSLAVTIIAMISIKYIPSSNYIILFLVIISSFIVLLSPVEDINNFSNKEKAKKYKIISKMMCILELAIVLMLLILKVNNIALTISISLFILSIMILFGKVQ
;
A
#
# COMPACT_ATOMS: atom_id res chain seq x y z
N MET A 1 -6.76 -38.21 -6.29
CA MET A 1 -7.46 -37.79 -5.04
C MET A 1 -6.53 -37.66 -3.81
N LYS A 2 -5.69 -38.66 -3.47
CA LYS A 2 -4.73 -38.56 -2.32
C LYS A 2 -3.60 -37.53 -2.48
N ILE A 3 -3.26 -37.17 -3.72
CA ILE A 3 -2.19 -36.20 -4.03
C ILE A 3 -2.67 -34.75 -3.83
N GLU A 4 -3.94 -34.48 -4.11
CA GLU A 4 -4.53 -33.14 -4.01
C GLU A 4 -4.73 -32.69 -2.56
N ASN A 5 -5.06 -33.62 -1.67
CA ASN A 5 -5.12 -33.38 -0.22
C ASN A 5 -3.75 -33.20 0.44
N SER A 6 -2.67 -33.66 -0.20
CA SER A 6 -1.28 -33.38 0.22
C SER A 6 -0.83 -31.99 -0.22
N ILE A 7 -1.34 -31.48 -1.36
CA ILE A 7 -0.98 -30.17 -1.91
C ILE A 7 -1.58 -29.02 -1.06
N ASN A 8 -2.70 -29.27 -0.38
CA ASN A 8 -3.44 -28.29 0.44
C ASN A 8 -3.19 -28.40 1.95
N SER A 9 -2.04 -28.93 2.39
CA SER A 9 -1.68 -28.85 3.81
C SER A 9 -1.47 -27.39 4.23
N PRO A 10 -1.97 -26.97 5.41
CA PRO A 10 -1.88 -25.59 5.88
C PRO A 10 -0.43 -25.07 5.90
N ASP A 11 0.54 -25.96 6.16
CA ASP A 11 1.96 -25.65 6.25
C ASP A 11 2.54 -25.23 4.88
N ARG A 12 2.10 -25.85 3.78
CA ARG A 12 2.58 -25.49 2.42
C ARG A 12 1.96 -24.20 1.91
N LEU A 13 0.75 -23.87 2.34
CA LEU A 13 0.12 -22.58 2.05
C LEU A 13 0.87 -21.43 2.75
N ILE A 14 1.27 -21.63 4.00
CA ILE A 14 2.09 -20.68 4.76
C ILE A 14 3.46 -20.52 4.09
N LEU A 15 4.12 -21.62 3.73
CA LEU A 15 5.43 -21.59 3.08
C LEU A 15 5.39 -20.82 1.75
N LYS A 16 4.38 -21.07 0.90
CA LYS A 16 4.18 -20.35 -0.36
C LYS A 16 3.99 -18.84 -0.13
N ARG A 17 3.27 -18.44 0.92
CA ARG A 17 3.09 -17.02 1.25
C ARG A 17 4.36 -16.36 1.72
N ILE A 18 5.12 -17.01 2.60
CA ILE A 18 6.41 -16.51 3.06
C ILE A 18 7.36 -16.35 1.87
N ILE A 19 7.42 -17.35 0.98
CA ILE A 19 8.22 -17.28 -0.24
C ILE A 19 7.78 -16.10 -1.11
N LEU A 20 6.48 -15.90 -1.33
CA LEU A 20 5.97 -14.77 -2.12
C LEU A 20 6.29 -13.41 -1.47
N MET A 21 6.25 -13.29 -0.14
CA MET A 21 6.65 -12.07 0.56
C MET A 21 8.15 -11.80 0.41
N ILE A 22 8.99 -12.83 0.59
CA ILE A 22 10.44 -12.71 0.40
C ILE A 22 10.75 -12.32 -1.05
N VAL A 23 10.11 -12.96 -2.02
CA VAL A 23 10.24 -12.61 -3.44
C VAL A 23 9.81 -11.17 -3.66
N ASN A 24 8.69 -10.71 -3.09
CA ASN A 24 8.26 -9.31 -3.19
C ASN A 24 9.34 -8.35 -2.68
N ILE A 25 9.85 -8.57 -1.46
CA ILE A 25 10.91 -7.74 -0.87
C ILE A 25 12.16 -7.71 -1.75
N ILE A 26 12.62 -8.85 -2.24
CA ILE A 26 13.77 -8.94 -3.15
C ILE A 26 13.48 -8.17 -4.44
N THR A 27 12.29 -8.34 -5.02
CA THR A 27 11.92 -7.67 -6.27
C THR A 27 11.95 -6.15 -6.09
N ILE A 28 11.47 -5.65 -4.95
CA ILE A 28 11.45 -4.22 -4.69
C ILE A 28 12.86 -3.67 -4.42
N ILE A 29 13.73 -4.42 -3.73
CA ILE A 29 15.15 -4.04 -3.59
C ILE A 29 15.81 -3.95 -4.95
N VAL A 30 15.58 -4.93 -5.84
CA VAL A 30 16.10 -4.93 -7.21
C VAL A 30 15.58 -3.73 -8.00
N ILE A 31 14.29 -3.41 -7.89
CA ILE A 31 13.71 -2.21 -8.51
C ILE A 31 14.37 -0.94 -7.93
N GLY A 32 14.53 -0.85 -6.60
CA GLY A 32 15.19 0.30 -5.96
C GLY A 32 16.61 0.53 -6.48
N ILE A 33 17.37 -0.55 -6.70
CA ILE A 33 18.72 -0.50 -7.30
C ILE A 33 18.65 -0.06 -8.76
N LEU A 34 17.72 -0.60 -9.55
CA LEU A 34 17.56 -0.25 -10.98
C LEU A 34 17.21 1.24 -11.20
N PHE A 35 16.49 1.83 -10.26
CA PHE A 35 16.09 3.23 -10.34
C PHE A 35 17.10 4.20 -9.70
N ASP A 36 18.17 3.69 -9.08
CA ASP A 36 19.18 4.45 -8.32
C ASP A 36 18.56 5.28 -7.17
N ARG A 37 17.47 4.76 -6.59
CA ARG A 37 16.63 5.40 -5.58
C ARG A 37 16.29 4.41 -4.46
N VAL A 38 17.32 3.76 -3.94
CA VAL A 38 17.18 2.66 -2.98
C VAL A 38 16.53 3.16 -1.68
N LEU A 39 16.93 4.33 -1.18
CA LEU A 39 16.36 4.90 0.04
C LEU A 39 14.86 5.19 -0.11
N GLU A 40 14.46 5.82 -1.21
CA GLU A 40 13.06 6.10 -1.52
C GLU A 40 12.25 4.81 -1.71
N SER A 41 12.85 3.77 -2.30
CA SER A 41 12.19 2.46 -2.43
C SER A 41 11.92 1.80 -1.08
N ILE A 42 12.86 1.86 -0.14
CA ILE A 42 12.69 1.31 1.22
C ILE A 42 11.60 2.07 1.97
N ILE A 43 11.62 3.40 1.88
CA ILE A 43 10.63 4.25 2.54
C ILE A 43 9.24 3.98 1.97
N PHE A 44 9.12 3.85 0.64
CA PHE A 44 7.85 3.51 -0.01
C PHE A 44 7.28 2.18 0.50
N ILE A 45 8.11 1.13 0.62
CA ILE A 45 7.67 -0.17 1.14
C ILE A 45 7.15 -0.05 2.56
N ILE A 46 7.91 0.61 3.45
CA ILE A 46 7.57 0.74 4.87
C ILE A 46 6.26 1.50 5.04
N SER A 47 6.00 2.50 4.20
CA SER A 47 4.74 3.24 4.17
C SER A 47 3.58 2.42 3.58
N TYR A 48 3.81 1.78 2.43
CA TYR A 48 2.75 1.16 1.64
C TYR A 48 2.33 -0.24 2.12
N GLU A 49 3.28 -1.11 2.46
CA GLU A 49 3.00 -2.52 2.76
C GLU A 49 2.10 -2.75 3.99
N PRO A 50 2.29 -2.07 5.13
CA PRO A 50 1.44 -2.27 6.30
C PRO A 50 -0.01 -1.90 5.99
N ILE A 51 -0.21 -0.75 5.35
CA ILE A 51 -1.54 -0.23 5.05
C ILE A 51 -2.25 -1.12 4.02
N ARG A 52 -1.53 -1.66 3.02
CA ARG A 52 -2.07 -2.66 2.10
C ARG A 52 -2.55 -3.92 2.82
N SER A 53 -1.80 -4.42 3.82
CA SER A 53 -2.20 -5.60 4.58
C SER A 53 -3.48 -5.37 5.39
N TYR A 54 -3.82 -4.12 5.71
CA TYR A 54 -5.05 -3.75 6.39
C TYR A 54 -6.19 -3.41 5.41
N ALA A 55 -5.90 -2.85 4.24
CA ALA A 55 -6.89 -2.45 3.23
C ALA A 55 -7.32 -3.62 2.30
N GLY A 56 -6.42 -4.57 2.03
CA GLY A 56 -6.70 -5.76 1.24
C GLY A 56 -7.07 -6.93 2.15
N GLY A 57 -8.37 -7.10 2.38
CA GLY A 57 -8.92 -8.24 3.11
C GLY A 57 -8.30 -9.56 2.64
N TYR A 58 -7.98 -10.42 3.61
CA TYR A 58 -7.26 -11.68 3.45
C TYR A 58 -8.07 -12.69 2.62
N ASP A 59 -8.17 -12.48 1.31
CA ASP A 59 -8.89 -13.40 0.43
C ASP A 59 -7.96 -14.57 0.07
N ALA A 60 -8.29 -15.73 0.64
CA ALA A 60 -7.44 -16.92 0.71
C ALA A 60 -7.20 -17.62 -0.65
N GLY A 61 -7.72 -17.09 -1.75
CA GLY A 61 -7.78 -17.79 -3.05
C GLY A 61 -6.78 -17.38 -4.11
N ASN A 62 -6.23 -16.16 -4.11
CA ASN A 62 -5.55 -15.62 -5.31
C ASN A 62 -4.23 -14.89 -5.05
N ASN A 63 -3.28 -15.57 -4.40
CA ASN A 63 -1.98 -15.01 -4.00
C ASN A 63 -1.15 -14.43 -5.18
N LEU A 64 -1.30 -14.95 -6.41
CA LEU A 64 -0.56 -14.48 -7.57
C LEU A 64 -1.05 -13.13 -8.09
N ASN A 65 -2.37 -12.92 -8.18
CA ASN A 65 -2.93 -11.66 -8.67
C ASN A 65 -2.58 -10.51 -7.71
N CYS A 66 -2.57 -10.77 -6.41
CA CYS A 66 -2.15 -9.81 -5.40
C CYS A 66 -0.66 -9.45 -5.53
N TYR A 67 0.20 -10.44 -5.82
CA TYR A 67 1.62 -10.20 -6.08
C TYR A 67 1.83 -9.35 -7.35
N ILE A 68 1.19 -9.71 -8.47
CA ILE A 68 1.29 -8.97 -9.74
C ILE A 68 0.80 -7.52 -9.55
N PHE A 69 -0.31 -7.33 -8.83
CA PHE A 69 -0.83 -5.99 -8.53
C PHE A 69 0.16 -5.17 -7.70
N SER A 70 0.70 -5.74 -6.62
CA SER A 70 1.69 -5.04 -5.79
C SER A 70 2.99 -4.73 -6.54
N LEU A 71 3.42 -5.62 -7.43
CA LEU A 71 4.56 -5.38 -8.30
C LEU A 71 4.29 -4.20 -9.26
N ALA A 72 3.13 -4.21 -9.93
CA ALA A 72 2.74 -3.14 -10.84
C ALA A 72 2.67 -1.77 -10.12
N VAL A 73 2.04 -1.73 -8.94
CA VAL A 73 1.95 -0.54 -8.11
C VAL A 73 3.34 -0.04 -7.71
N THR A 74 4.24 -0.93 -7.33
CA THR A 74 5.61 -0.54 -6.95
C THR A 74 6.39 0.03 -8.13
N ILE A 75 6.29 -0.59 -9.31
CA ILE A 75 6.95 -0.07 -10.52
C ILE A 75 6.43 1.33 -10.86
N ILE A 76 5.11 1.52 -10.84
CA ILE A 76 4.47 2.83 -11.10
C ILE A 76 4.94 3.87 -10.08
N ALA A 77 5.02 3.51 -8.80
CA ALA A 77 5.51 4.39 -7.75
C ALA A 77 6.97 4.81 -7.99
N MET A 78 7.85 3.87 -8.34
CA MET A 78 9.27 4.17 -8.58
C MET A 78 9.49 5.03 -9.82
N ILE A 79 8.72 4.80 -10.90
CA ILE A 79 8.68 5.68 -12.07
C ILE A 79 8.24 7.08 -11.65
N SER A 80 7.18 7.18 -10.86
CA SER A 80 6.65 8.46 -10.37
C SER A 80 7.69 9.22 -9.55
N ILE A 81 8.36 8.55 -8.59
CA ILE A 81 9.41 9.16 -7.76
C ILE A 81 10.60 9.65 -8.62
N LYS A 82 10.95 8.94 -9.69
CA LYS A 82 12.07 9.31 -10.55
C LYS A 82 11.78 10.52 -11.45
N TYR A 83 10.57 10.61 -11.99
CA TYR A 83 10.23 11.64 -12.98
C TYR A 83 9.52 12.86 -12.39
N ILE A 84 8.83 12.71 -11.26
CA ILE A 84 8.14 13.82 -10.61
C ILE A 84 9.16 14.66 -9.83
N PRO A 85 9.26 15.98 -10.08
CA PRO A 85 10.16 16.81 -9.32
C PRO A 85 9.67 16.95 -7.86
N SER A 86 10.59 16.90 -6.91
CA SER A 86 10.35 17.07 -5.46
C SER A 86 10.01 18.52 -5.07
N SER A 87 9.05 19.11 -5.77
CA SER A 87 8.55 20.46 -5.54
C SER A 87 7.50 20.46 -4.43
N ASN A 88 7.59 21.44 -3.53
CA ASN A 88 6.64 21.61 -2.43
C ASN A 88 5.20 21.70 -2.93
N TYR A 89 4.96 22.33 -4.08
CA TYR A 89 3.63 22.47 -4.67
C TYR A 89 3.02 21.12 -5.08
N ILE A 90 3.84 20.23 -5.65
CA ILE A 90 3.39 18.90 -6.08
C ILE A 90 3.10 18.03 -4.86
N ILE A 91 3.97 18.07 -3.86
CA ILE A 91 3.77 17.36 -2.59
C ILE A 91 2.46 17.81 -1.93
N LEU A 92 2.24 19.12 -1.82
CA LEU A 92 1.02 19.66 -1.24
C LEU A 92 -0.23 19.22 -2.02
N PHE A 93 -0.16 19.27 -3.35
CA PHE A 93 -1.26 18.84 -4.22
C PHE A 93 -1.62 17.36 -4.03
N LEU A 94 -0.63 16.46 -4.00
CA LEU A 94 -0.83 15.03 -3.75
C LEU A 94 -1.46 14.78 -2.37
N VAL A 95 -1.01 15.51 -1.34
CA VAL A 95 -1.55 15.39 0.02
C VAL A 95 -3.00 15.88 0.09
N ILE A 96 -3.33 17.00 -0.55
CA ILE A 96 -4.70 17.55 -0.56
C ILE A 96 -5.65 16.57 -1.27
N ILE A 97 -5.26 16.05 -2.43
CA ILE A 97 -6.10 15.11 -3.19
C ILE A 97 -6.29 13.80 -2.43
N SER A 98 -5.21 13.22 -1.90
CA SER A 98 -5.31 11.97 -1.12
C SER A 98 -6.19 12.14 0.13
N SER A 99 -6.07 13.27 0.82
CA SER A 99 -6.95 13.63 1.94
C SER A 99 -8.41 13.70 1.51
N PHE A 100 -8.69 14.38 0.39
CA PHE A 100 -10.04 14.51 -0.14
C PHE A 100 -10.63 13.15 -0.52
N ILE A 101 -9.87 12.27 -1.16
CA ILE A 101 -10.29 10.91 -1.51
C ILE A 101 -10.62 10.10 -0.24
N VAL A 102 -9.79 10.19 0.80
CA VAL A 102 -10.02 9.48 2.07
C VAL A 102 -11.25 10.03 2.81
N LEU A 103 -11.51 11.34 2.75
CA LEU A 103 -12.74 11.94 3.30
C LEU A 103 -13.98 11.56 2.49
N LEU A 104 -13.90 11.55 1.16
CA LEU A 104 -15.01 11.21 0.27
C LEU A 104 -15.36 9.73 0.28
N SER A 105 -14.40 8.85 0.59
CA SER A 105 -14.66 7.43 0.77
C SER A 105 -15.75 7.27 1.85
N PRO A 106 -17.00 6.94 1.48
CA PRO A 106 -18.10 7.00 2.42
C PRO A 106 -17.90 5.94 3.49
N VAL A 107 -18.29 6.29 4.71
CA VAL A 107 -18.49 5.35 5.80
C VAL A 107 -19.76 4.59 5.45
N GLU A 108 -19.69 3.65 4.49
CA GLU A 108 -20.85 2.83 4.16
C GLU A 108 -21.15 1.90 5.33
N ASP A 109 -22.20 2.29 6.02
CA ASP A 109 -22.86 1.56 7.08
C ASP A 109 -23.88 0.59 6.46
N ILE A 110 -24.09 -0.54 7.14
CA ILE A 110 -25.31 -1.37 7.09
C ILE A 110 -25.53 -2.15 5.76
N ASN A 111 -25.02 -3.39 5.59
CA ASN A 111 -25.98 -4.52 5.58
C ASN A 111 -25.46 -5.98 5.77
N ASN A 112 -24.17 -6.30 5.76
CA ASN A 112 -23.73 -7.69 6.04
C ASN A 112 -23.17 -7.88 7.47
N PHE A 113 -23.98 -8.45 8.36
CA PHE A 113 -23.75 -8.50 9.82
C PHE A 113 -22.51 -9.31 10.27
N SER A 114 -21.99 -10.23 9.46
CA SER A 114 -20.97 -11.20 9.89
C SER A 114 -19.50 -10.77 9.69
N ASN A 115 -19.21 -9.71 8.92
CA ASN A 115 -17.83 -9.27 8.62
C ASN A 115 -17.55 -7.77 8.91
N LYS A 116 -18.56 -7.06 9.46
CA LYS A 116 -18.56 -5.60 9.66
C LYS A 116 -17.55 -5.09 10.68
N GLU A 117 -17.37 -5.79 11.80
CA GLU A 117 -16.46 -5.30 12.85
C GLU A 117 -15.00 -5.31 12.41
N LYS A 118 -14.59 -6.34 11.65
CA LYS A 118 -13.23 -6.44 11.09
C LYS A 118 -13.03 -5.36 10.03
N ALA A 119 -13.95 -5.23 9.07
CA ALA A 119 -13.88 -4.21 8.03
C ALA A 119 -13.88 -2.77 8.59
N LYS A 120 -14.70 -2.50 9.62
CA LYS A 120 -14.75 -1.20 10.30
C LYS A 120 -13.45 -0.89 11.05
N LYS A 121 -12.89 -1.88 11.77
CA LYS A 121 -11.58 -1.74 12.43
C LYS A 121 -10.46 -1.45 11.42
N TYR A 122 -10.41 -2.18 10.30
CA TYR A 122 -9.40 -1.96 9.27
C TYR A 122 -9.51 -0.57 8.61
N LYS A 123 -10.72 -0.07 8.35
CA LYS A 123 -10.92 1.27 7.80
C LYS A 123 -10.52 2.38 8.77
N ILE A 124 -10.78 2.19 10.07
CA ILE A 124 -10.31 3.12 11.13
C ILE A 124 -8.78 3.11 11.22
N ILE A 125 -8.15 1.92 11.23
CA ILE A 125 -6.68 1.79 11.27
C ILE A 125 -6.06 2.44 10.03
N SER A 126 -6.60 2.20 8.84
CA SER A 126 -6.13 2.81 7.60
C SER A 126 -6.26 4.34 7.62
N LYS A 127 -7.39 4.88 8.12
CA LYS A 127 -7.57 6.32 8.28
C LYS A 127 -6.58 6.92 9.31
N MET A 128 -6.33 6.23 10.43
CA MET A 128 -5.33 6.65 11.41
C MET A 128 -3.92 6.65 10.81
N MET A 129 -3.56 5.62 10.03
CA MET A 129 -2.29 5.55 9.31
C MET A 129 -2.15 6.71 8.31
N CYS A 130 -3.20 7.03 7.54
CA CYS A 130 -3.17 8.18 6.64
C CYS A 130 -2.94 9.51 7.38
N ILE A 131 -3.59 9.71 8.54
CA ILE A 131 -3.40 10.93 9.36
C ILE A 131 -1.97 11.01 9.89
N LEU A 132 -1.39 9.88 10.32
CA LEU A 132 0.00 9.81 10.77
C LEU A 132 0.97 10.14 9.64
N GLU A 133 0.80 9.55 8.45
CA GLU A 133 1.63 9.84 7.28
C GLU A 133 1.52 11.31 6.86
N LEU A 134 0.33 11.90 6.91
CA LEU A 134 0.11 13.33 6.68
C LEU A 134 0.94 14.20 7.62
N ALA A 135 0.92 13.89 8.91
CA ALA A 135 1.71 14.61 9.91
C ALA A 135 3.22 14.48 9.62
N ILE A 136 3.68 13.29 9.23
CA ILE A 136 5.08 13.03 8.86
C ILE A 136 5.46 13.85 7.61
N VAL A 137 4.63 13.88 6.57
CA VAL A 137 4.89 14.66 5.35
C VAL A 137 5.00 16.15 5.66
N LEU A 138 4.09 16.70 6.47
CA LEU A 138 4.15 18.10 6.89
C LEU A 138 5.43 18.41 7.67
N MET A 139 5.84 17.51 8.58
CA MET A 139 7.11 17.65 9.31
C MET A 139 8.31 17.61 8.36
N LEU A 140 8.33 16.71 7.38
CA LEU A 140 9.42 16.59 6.41
C LEU A 140 9.52 17.79 5.46
N LEU A 141 8.39 18.42 5.12
CA LEU A 141 8.36 19.68 4.37
C LEU A 141 9.02 20.83 5.15
N ILE A 142 8.77 20.90 6.47
CA ILE A 142 9.42 21.89 7.34
C ILE A 142 10.93 21.65 7.40
N LEU A 143 11.35 20.38 7.45
CA LEU A 143 12.75 19.97 7.45
C LEU A 143 13.42 20.06 6.06
N LYS A 144 12.68 20.45 5.00
CA LYS A 144 13.14 20.55 3.60
C LYS A 144 13.66 19.23 3.01
N VAL A 145 13.19 18.09 3.53
CA VAL A 145 13.58 16.76 3.04
C VAL A 145 12.60 16.29 1.96
N ASN A 146 12.56 17.03 0.85
CA ASN A 146 11.49 16.94 -0.14
C ASN A 146 11.40 15.60 -0.88
N ASN A 147 12.52 14.92 -1.11
CA ASN A 147 12.52 13.62 -1.81
C ASN A 147 11.78 12.55 -1.00
N ILE A 148 11.99 12.54 0.32
CA ILE A 148 11.32 11.62 1.23
C ILE A 148 9.84 12.02 1.39
N ALA A 149 9.56 13.31 1.51
CA ALA A 149 8.18 13.82 1.57
C ALA A 149 7.38 13.47 0.31
N LEU A 150 7.99 13.57 -0.88
CA LEU A 150 7.39 13.16 -2.15
C LEU A 150 7.09 11.66 -2.17
N THR A 151 8.05 10.85 -1.72
CA THR A 151 7.90 9.38 -1.66
C THR A 151 6.69 8.97 -0.82
N ILE A 152 6.56 9.54 0.38
CA ILE A 152 5.43 9.27 1.29
C ILE A 152 4.12 9.84 0.72
N SER A 153 4.17 10.97 0.01
CA SER A 153 2.98 11.53 -0.64
C SER A 153 2.47 10.66 -1.79
N ILE A 154 3.37 10.04 -2.55
CA ILE A 154 3.03 9.08 -3.60
C ILE A 154 2.44 7.80 -2.99
N SER A 155 2.99 7.28 -1.89
CA SER A 155 2.39 6.13 -1.20
C SER A 155 0.99 6.45 -0.70
N LEU A 156 0.80 7.60 -0.04
CA LEU A 156 -0.52 8.09 0.39
C LEU A 156 -1.52 8.18 -0.76
N PHE A 157 -1.10 8.73 -1.91
CA PHE A 157 -1.95 8.87 -3.08
C PHE A 157 -2.40 7.51 -3.62
N ILE A 158 -1.47 6.58 -3.80
CA ILE A 158 -1.76 5.20 -4.24
C ILE A 158 -2.73 4.51 -3.26
N LEU A 159 -2.50 4.67 -1.96
CA LEU A 159 -3.35 4.08 -0.92
C LEU A 159 -4.76 4.64 -0.95
N SER A 160 -4.91 5.96 -1.14
CA SER A 160 -6.23 6.59 -1.23
C SER A 160 -7.03 6.06 -2.44
N ILE A 161 -6.35 5.83 -3.57
CA ILE A 161 -6.93 5.16 -4.74
C ILE A 161 -7.33 3.71 -4.40
N MET A 162 -6.48 2.96 -3.70
CA MET A 162 -6.81 1.57 -3.31
C MET A 162 -8.02 1.49 -2.39
N ILE A 163 -8.19 2.42 -1.45
CA ILE A 163 -9.37 2.50 -0.59
C ILE A 163 -10.63 2.77 -1.43
N LEU A 164 -10.52 3.60 -2.46
CA LEU A 164 -11.61 3.89 -3.39
C LEU A 164 -11.99 2.65 -4.23
N PHE A 165 -11.02 1.87 -4.71
CA PHE A 165 -11.27 0.63 -5.44
C PHE A 165 -11.76 -0.51 -4.55
N GLY A 166 -11.29 -0.60 -3.30
CA GLY A 166 -11.81 -1.56 -2.31
C GLY A 166 -13.27 -1.33 -1.95
N LYS A 167 -13.86 -0.19 -2.36
CA LYS A 167 -15.30 0.09 -2.29
C LYS A 167 -16.11 -0.59 -3.40
N VAL A 168 -15.46 -1.00 -4.49
CA VAL A 168 -16.11 -1.50 -5.72
C VAL A 168 -16.18 -3.04 -5.74
N GLN A 169 -15.57 -3.71 -4.77
CA GLN A 169 -15.46 -5.17 -4.68
C GLN A 169 -16.31 -5.71 -3.52
#